data_AF-A0A8J4X446-F1
#
_entry.id   AF-A0A8J4X446-F1
#
_cell.length_a   1.000
_cell.length_b   1.000
_cell.length_c   1.000
_cell.angle_alpha   90.00
_cell.angle_beta   90.00
_cell.angle_gamma   90.00
#
_symmetry.space_group_name_H-M   'P 1'
#
loop_
_entity.id
_entity.type
_entity.pdbx_description
1 polymer ?
#
loop_
_entity_poly.entity_id
_entity_poly.type
_entity_poly.pdbx_seq_one_letter_code
_entity_poly.pdbx_strand_id
1 'polypeptide(L)' 'DRVWFDSTGATAANYDVVNWQRGLSGQVEFKVVGYYDASLPSGQQFVLNAENIVWAGEKRE' A
#
# COMPACT_ATOMS: atom_id res chain seq x y z
N ASP A 1 12.51 -18.07 -2.25
CA ASP A 1 11.34 -17.44 -2.87
C ASP A 1 10.94 -18.12 -4.16
N ARG A 2 9.65 -18.07 -4.51
CA ARG A 2 9.10 -18.59 -5.77
C ARG A 2 8.24 -17.51 -6.40
N VAL A 3 8.49 -17.21 -7.68
CA VAL A 3 7.74 -16.23 -8.48
C VAL A 3 6.97 -17.00 -9.55
N TRP A 4 5.70 -16.67 -9.72
CA TRP A 4 4.82 -17.31 -10.69
C TRP A 4 4.54 -16.35 -11.85
N PHE A 5 4.57 -16.88 -13.06
CA PHE A 5 4.29 -16.13 -14.27
C PHE A 5 3.10 -16.76 -14.99
N ASP A 6 2.26 -15.94 -15.62
CA ASP A 6 1.22 -16.42 -16.53
C ASP A 6 1.80 -16.82 -17.90
N SER A 7 0.94 -17.24 -18.82
CA SER A 7 1.34 -17.65 -20.17
C SER A 7 1.93 -16.51 -21.03
N THR A 8 1.74 -15.25 -20.62
CA THR A 8 2.34 -14.07 -21.27
C THR A 8 3.72 -13.72 -20.68
N GLY A 9 4.09 -14.35 -19.56
CA GLY A 9 5.31 -14.03 -18.81
C GLY A 9 5.11 -12.92 -17.78
N ALA A 10 3.87 -12.51 -17.49
CA ALA A 10 3.57 -11.50 -16.48
C ALA A 10 3.42 -12.14 -15.09
N THR A 11 3.85 -11.41 -14.05
CA THR A 11 3.55 -11.77 -12.65
C THR A 11 2.30 -11.03 -12.17
N ALA A 12 1.64 -11.58 -11.15
CA ALA A 12 0.60 -10.84 -10.44
C ALA A 12 1.16 -9.51 -9.91
N ALA A 13 0.39 -8.43 -10.10
CA ALA A 13 0.77 -7.12 -9.64
C ALA A 13 0.69 -7.02 -8.11
N ASN A 14 1.73 -6.45 -7.50
CA ASN A 14 1.78 -6.18 -6.07
C ASN A 14 2.30 -4.75 -5.87
N TYR A 15 1.58 -3.94 -5.08
CA TYR A 15 1.89 -2.53 -4.85
C TYR A 15 1.76 -2.19 -3.37
N ASP A 16 2.67 -1.34 -2.88
CA ASP A 16 2.47 -0.66 -1.62
C ASP A 16 1.44 0.47 -1.77
N VAL A 17 0.57 0.61 -0.78
CA VAL A 17 -0.28 1.80 -0.63
C VAL A 17 0.43 2.78 0.27
N VAL A 18 0.76 3.96 -0.27
CA VAL A 18 1.47 5.00 0.47
C VAL A 18 0.55 6.15 0.86
N ASN A 19 0.71 6.64 2.08
CA ASN A 19 0.10 7.88 2.56
C ASN A 19 1.19 8.94 2.68
N TRP A 20 0.93 10.13 2.11
CA TRP A 20 1.83 11.27 2.17
C TRP A 20 1.67 11.93 3.53
N GLN A 21 2.71 11.85 4.34
CA GLN A 21 2.71 12.39 5.70
C GLN A 21 3.72 13.51 5.83
N ARG A 22 3.46 14.43 6.76
CA ARG A 22 4.41 15.49 7.09
C ARG A 22 5.47 14.93 8.04
N GLY A 23 6.71 14.94 7.61
CA GLY A 23 7.87 14.63 8.45
C GLY A 23 8.15 15.72 9.48
N LEU A 24 8.99 15.42 10.46
CA LEU A 24 9.29 16.32 11.58
C LEU A 24 9.87 17.68 11.14
N SER A 25 10.64 17.71 10.04
CA SER A 25 11.18 18.94 9.45
C SER A 25 10.27 19.55 8.37
N GLY A 26 9.03 19.06 8.25
CA GLY A 26 8.02 19.61 7.34
C GLY A 26 8.06 19.09 5.90
N GLN A 27 9.00 18.20 5.56
CA GLN A 27 9.05 17.50 4.28
C GLN A 27 7.90 16.49 4.13
N VAL A 28 7.63 16.07 2.89
CA VAL A 28 6.73 14.95 2.62
C VAL A 28 7.48 13.63 2.80
N GLU A 29 6.91 12.73 3.59
CA GLU A 29 7.34 11.36 3.76
C GLU A 29 6.27 10.42 3.19
N PHE A 30 6.69 9.43 2.39
CA PHE A 30 5.80 8.40 1.87
C PHE A 30 5.83 7.22 2.83
N LYS A 31 4.77 7.05 3.63
CA LYS A 31 4.65 5.91 4.54
C LYS A 31 3.74 4.85 3.96
N VAL A 32 4.21 3.61 3.94
CA VAL A 32 3.37 2.46 3.57
C VAL A 32 2.31 2.28 4.65
N VAL A 33 1.04 2.31 4.23
CA VAL A 33 -0.14 2.14 5.10
C VAL A 33 -0.97 0.93 4.71
N GLY A 34 -0.51 0.16 3.73
CA GLY A 34 -1.24 -0.97 3.19
C GLY A 34 -0.61 -1.50 1.92
N TYR A 35 -1.33 -2.40 1.25
CA TYR A 35 -0.89 -2.98 -0.01
C TYR A 35 -2.08 -3.33 -0.91
N TYR A 36 -1.76 -3.52 -2.19
CA TYR A 36 -2.62 -4.16 -3.18
C TYR A 36 -1.92 -5.41 -3.73
N ASP A 37 -2.54 -6.58 -3.60
CA ASP A 37 -2.05 -7.85 -4.14
C ASP A 37 -3.08 -8.45 -5.12
N ALA A 38 -2.78 -8.37 -6.42
CA ALA A 38 -3.65 -8.86 -7.48
C ALA A 38 -3.82 -10.39 -7.49
N SER A 39 -2.95 -11.14 -6.80
CA SER A 39 -3.03 -12.60 -6.75
C SER A 39 -4.14 -13.11 -5.83
N LEU A 40 -4.67 -12.26 -4.95
CA LEU A 40 -5.71 -12.60 -3.99
C LEU A 40 -7.12 -12.59 -4.61
N PRO A 41 -8.10 -13.28 -4.00
CA PRO A 41 -9.50 -13.22 -4.41
C PRO A 41 -10.09 -11.81 -4.34
N SER A 42 -11.10 -11.55 -5.17
CA SER A 42 -11.83 -10.27 -5.16
C SER A 42 -12.31 -9.91 -3.74
N GLY A 43 -12.08 -8.67 -3.33
CA GLY A 43 -12.40 -8.16 -1.99
C GLY A 43 -11.30 -8.38 -0.94
N GLN A 44 -10.25 -9.15 -1.25
CA GLN A 44 -9.09 -9.36 -0.35
C GLN A 44 -7.80 -8.72 -0.86
N GLN A 45 -7.84 -8.18 -2.09
CA GLN A 45 -6.68 -7.65 -2.79
C GLN A 45 -6.17 -6.35 -2.18
N PHE A 46 -7.01 -5.55 -1.51
CA PHE A 46 -6.66 -4.24 -0.99
C PHE A 46 -6.80 -4.22 0.53
N VAL A 47 -5.68 -4.02 1.22
CA VAL A 47 -5.63 -4.03 2.68
C VAL A 47 -4.97 -2.76 3.17
N LEU A 48 -5.62 -2.07 4.12
CA LEU A 48 -5.12 -0.87 4.78
C LEU A 48 -4.99 -1.11 6.28
N ASN A 49 -3.92 -0.58 6.85
CA ASN A 49 -3.81 -0.37 8.29
C ASN A 49 -4.23 1.07 8.62
N ALA A 50 -5.47 1.24 9.08
CA ALA A 50 -6.04 2.54 9.41
C ALA A 50 -5.23 3.30 10.48
N GLU A 51 -4.59 2.60 11.43
CA GLU A 51 -3.79 3.22 12.50
C GLU A 51 -2.55 3.96 11.96
N ASN A 52 -2.09 3.58 10.77
CA ASN A 52 -0.94 4.18 10.11
C ASN A 52 -1.31 5.34 9.19
N ILE A 53 -2.61 5.56 8.93
CA ILE A 53 -3.09 6.65 8.07
C ILE A 53 -3.14 7.95 8.87
N VAL A 54 -2.59 9.01 8.29
CA VAL A 54 -2.73 10.38 8.81
C VAL A 54 -3.50 11.20 7.79
N TRP A 55 -4.65 11.71 8.22
CA TRP A 55 -5.49 12.60 7.44
C TRP A 55 -5.03 14.05 7.55
N ALA A 56 -5.54 14.90 6.67
CA ALA A 56 -5.26 16.33 6.68
C ALA A 56 -5.55 16.95 8.06
N GLY A 57 -4.63 17.82 8.51
CA GLY A 57 -4.68 18.39 9.86
C GLY A 57 -4.20 17.43 10.96
N GLU A 58 -3.36 16.44 10.60
CA GLU A 58 -2.72 15.49 11.53
C GLU A 58 -3.69 14.60 12.30
N LYS A 59 -4.88 14.38 11.73
CA LYS A 59 -5.93 13.54 12.33
C LYS A 59 -5.64 12.06 12.09
N ARG A 60 -5.88 11.24 13.11
CA ARG A 60 -5.93 9.78 13.04
C ARG A 60 -7.35 9.33 13.39
N GLU A 61 -7.80 8.23 12.80
CA GLU A 61 -9.05 7.57 13.21
C GLU A 61 -8.89 6.84 14.54
#